data_AF-A0AAV0XIP8-F1
#
_entry.id   AF-A0AAV0XIP8-F1
#
_cell.length_a   1.000
_cell.length_b   1.000
_cell.length_c   1.000
_cell.angle_alpha   90.00
_cell.angle_beta   90.00
_cell.angle_gamma   90.00
#
_symmetry.space_group_name_H-M   'P 1'
#
loop_
_entity.id
_entity.type
_entity.pdbx_description
1 polymer ?
#
loop_
_entity_poly.entity_id
_entity_poly.type
_entity_poly.pdbx_seq_one_letter_code
_entity_poly.pdbx_strand_id
1 'polypeptide(L)'
;MSNLIFVNSQKGKKLLSYDGYLHSLHRSTENKCIWRCVEFIKYKCKGRCHTTNDEESGEIIKIPTHSHPPNADKVNVKEAIDKLKNEAKTSCEPTRNVVSKIVSDVSKITTSKLPPIDMLSQTVRRTRNKYNDYPTNPINITDLILPDQYKVTKTGVPFLLHDINKEGKRSLIFTTENNLDFLSESDVWMADGTFKSVPPLFS
;
A
#
# COMPACT_ATOMS: atom_id res chain seq x y z
N MET A 1 -17.09 -24.84 0.82
CA MET A 1 -15.75 -25.00 0.21
C MET A 1 -14.89 -23.88 0.76
N SER A 2 -13.70 -24.21 1.28
CA SER A 2 -12.80 -23.21 1.88
C SER A 2 -11.89 -22.68 0.78
N ASN A 3 -11.96 -21.37 0.51
CA ASN A 3 -11.10 -20.74 -0.49
C ASN A 3 -9.63 -20.81 -0.07
N LEU A 4 -8.73 -20.89 -1.06
CA LEU A 4 -7.29 -20.81 -0.80
C LEU A 4 -6.90 -19.39 -0.41
N ILE A 5 -6.05 -19.27 0.61
CA ILE A 5 -5.56 -17.97 1.08
C ILE A 5 -4.14 -17.75 0.56
N PHE A 6 -3.92 -16.60 -0.07
CA PHE A 6 -2.61 -16.22 -0.58
C PHE A 6 -2.09 -14.93 0.04
N VAL A 7 -0.77 -14.86 0.19
CA VAL A 7 -0.04 -13.65 0.58
C VAL A 7 1.16 -13.45 -0.33
N ASN A 8 1.67 -12.23 -0.45
CA ASN A 8 2.87 -11.99 -1.26
C ASN A 8 4.14 -12.03 -0.43
N SER A 9 5.16 -12.69 -0.96
CA SER A 9 6.54 -12.59 -0.49
C SER A 9 7.07 -11.15 -0.58
N GLN A 10 8.23 -10.87 0.02
CA GLN A 10 8.83 -9.53 -0.05
C GLN A 10 9.08 -9.08 -1.51
N LYS A 11 9.39 -10.03 -2.40
CA LYS A 11 9.64 -9.78 -3.84
C LYS A 11 8.37 -9.84 -4.70
N GLY A 12 7.18 -9.91 -4.10
CA GLY A 12 5.89 -9.90 -4.83
C GLY A 12 5.47 -11.25 -5.41
N LYS A 13 6.19 -12.34 -5.14
CA LYS A 13 5.74 -13.69 -5.53
C LYS A 13 4.66 -14.20 -4.58
N LYS A 14 3.62 -14.83 -5.12
CA LYS A 14 2.51 -15.46 -4.39
C LYS A 14 3.01 -16.59 -3.46
N LEU A 15 2.48 -16.64 -2.25
CA LEU A 15 2.68 -17.68 -1.26
C LEU A 15 1.31 -18.20 -0.82
N LEU A 16 1.16 -19.52 -0.72
CA LEU A 16 -0.03 -20.17 -0.18
C LEU A 16 0.08 -20.22 1.35
N SER A 17 -0.94 -19.68 2.03
CA SER A 17 -1.16 -19.78 3.48
C SER A 17 -2.09 -20.96 3.74
N TYR A 18 -1.60 -21.99 4.42
CA TYR A 18 -2.41 -23.16 4.75
C TYR A 18 -1.95 -23.79 6.07
N ASP A 19 -2.91 -24.03 6.97
CA ASP A 19 -2.70 -24.71 8.26
C ASP A 19 -1.55 -24.14 9.11
N GLY A 20 -1.40 -22.81 9.13
CA GLY A 20 -0.32 -22.13 9.87
C GLY A 20 1.07 -22.26 9.22
N TYR A 21 1.14 -22.69 7.97
CA TYR A 21 2.36 -22.76 7.16
C TYR A 21 2.28 -21.87 5.93
N LEU A 22 3.45 -21.38 5.49
CA LEU A 22 3.59 -20.66 4.22
C LEU A 22 4.31 -21.54 3.20
N HIS A 23 3.82 -21.50 1.96
CA HIS A 23 4.38 -22.26 0.85
C HIS A 23 4.64 -21.36 -0.36
N SER A 24 5.82 -21.47 -0.97
CA SER A 24 6.16 -20.80 -2.23
C SER A 24 5.83 -21.70 -3.42
N LEU A 25 5.30 -21.12 -4.50
CA LEU A 25 5.07 -21.84 -5.74
C LEU A 25 6.39 -22.43 -6.27
N HIS A 26 6.41 -23.74 -6.50
CA HIS A 26 7.57 -24.46 -7.01
C HIS A 26 7.39 -24.88 -8.47
N ARG A 27 6.21 -25.40 -8.82
CA ARG A 27 5.86 -25.76 -10.20
C ARG A 27 4.36 -25.56 -10.39
N SER A 28 3.97 -25.03 -11.55
CA SER A 28 2.58 -24.96 -11.99
C SER A 28 2.40 -25.76 -13.27
N THR A 29 1.27 -26.42 -13.41
CA THR A 29 0.80 -27.17 -14.60
C THR A 29 -0.70 -26.89 -14.76
N GLU A 30 -1.28 -27.17 -15.93
CA GLU A 30 -2.70 -26.90 -16.20
C GLU A 30 -3.65 -27.52 -15.16
N ASN A 31 -3.30 -28.69 -14.61
CA ASN A 31 -4.18 -29.44 -13.71
C ASN A 31 -3.81 -29.33 -12.22
N LYS A 32 -2.65 -28.74 -11.90
CA LYS A 32 -2.21 -28.58 -10.50
C LYS A 32 -1.07 -27.59 -10.33
N CYS A 33 -1.02 -26.99 -9.15
CA CYS A 33 0.12 -26.25 -8.64
C CYS A 33 0.77 -27.00 -7.46
N ILE A 34 2.10 -27.03 -7.46
CA ILE A 34 2.91 -27.63 -6.39
C ILE A 34 3.59 -26.50 -5.62
N TRP A 35 3.27 -26.40 -4.34
CA TRP A 35 3.77 -25.40 -3.41
C TRP A 35 4.74 -26.07 -2.43
N ARG A 36 5.94 -25.50 -2.29
CA ARG A 36 6.97 -25.99 -1.37
C ARG A 36 7.00 -25.11 -0.12
N CYS A 37 7.11 -25.71 1.06
CA CYS A 37 7.25 -24.97 2.31
C CYS A 37 8.40 -23.94 2.25
N VAL A 38 8.15 -22.72 2.70
CA VAL A 38 9.16 -21.64 2.70
C VAL A 38 10.31 -21.90 3.67
N GLU A 39 10.06 -22.75 4.67
CA GLU A 39 11.01 -23.18 5.70
C GLU A 39 11.87 -24.38 5.26
N PHE A 40 11.81 -24.77 3.97
CA PHE A 40 12.60 -25.86 3.38
C PHE A 40 14.09 -25.75 3.68
N ILE A 41 14.67 -24.54 3.63
CA ILE A 41 16.10 -24.36 3.87
C ILE A 41 16.42 -24.47 5.36
N LYS A 42 15.68 -23.76 6.21
CA LYS A 42 15.95 -23.68 7.66
C LYS A 42 15.75 -25.02 8.37
N TYR A 43 14.70 -25.75 8.04
CA TYR A 43 14.33 -27.00 8.72
C TYR A 43 14.52 -28.25 7.85
N LYS A 44 15.15 -28.12 6.67
CA LYS A 44 15.20 -29.19 5.65
C LYS A 44 13.81 -29.76 5.34
N CYS A 45 12.78 -28.92 5.46
CA CYS A 45 11.38 -29.35 5.42
C CYS A 45 10.97 -29.74 4.00
N LYS A 46 10.61 -31.01 3.79
CA LYS A 46 10.16 -31.52 2.49
C LYS A 46 8.65 -31.34 2.25
N GLY A 47 7.95 -30.59 3.11
CA GLY A 47 6.52 -30.33 2.99
C GLY A 47 6.15 -29.71 1.63
N ARG A 48 5.24 -30.36 0.91
CA ARG A 48 4.71 -29.90 -0.37
C ARG A 48 3.19 -29.99 -0.39
N CYS A 49 2.54 -28.85 -0.58
CA CYS A 49 1.10 -28.73 -0.73
C CYS A 49 0.76 -28.71 -2.22
N HIS A 50 -0.27 -29.44 -2.65
CA HIS A 50 -0.73 -29.39 -4.04
C HIS A 50 -2.12 -28.79 -4.10
N THR A 51 -2.36 -27.91 -5.06
CA THR A 51 -3.67 -27.30 -5.32
C THR A 51 -4.08 -27.52 -6.77
N THR A 52 -5.38 -27.39 -7.07
CA THR A 52 -5.92 -27.49 -8.44
C THR A 52 -5.40 -26.37 -9.35
N ASN A 53 -5.37 -25.15 -8.85
CA ASN A 53 -4.82 -23.97 -9.51
C ASN A 53 -4.12 -23.05 -8.48
N ASP A 54 -3.63 -21.89 -8.90
CA ASP A 54 -3.05 -20.88 -8.01
C ASP A 54 -3.99 -19.71 -7.69
N GLU A 55 -5.30 -19.91 -7.85
CA GLU A 55 -6.34 -18.93 -7.59
C GLU A 55 -7.08 -19.23 -6.29
N GLU A 56 -7.79 -18.26 -5.73
CA GLU A 56 -8.56 -18.42 -4.49
C GLU A 56 -9.69 -19.45 -4.63
N SER A 57 -10.17 -19.65 -5.86
CA SER A 57 -11.17 -20.65 -6.26
C SER A 57 -10.64 -22.09 -6.25
N GLY A 58 -9.32 -22.27 -6.14
CA GLY A 58 -8.69 -23.58 -6.14
C GLY A 58 -9.01 -24.39 -4.89
N GLU A 59 -8.61 -25.67 -4.91
CA GLU A 59 -8.77 -26.59 -3.80
C GLU A 59 -7.48 -27.33 -3.50
N ILE A 60 -7.32 -27.79 -2.27
CA ILE A 60 -6.15 -28.57 -1.84
C ILE A 60 -6.33 -30.03 -2.26
N ILE A 61 -5.44 -30.48 -3.13
CA ILE A 61 -5.38 -31.87 -3.59
C ILE A 61 -4.52 -32.72 -2.65
N LYS A 62 -3.46 -32.12 -2.09
CA LYS A 62 -2.51 -32.85 -1.23
C LYS A 62 -2.09 -32.02 -0.04
N ILE A 63 -2.39 -32.54 1.14
CA ILE A 63 -1.96 -31.99 2.43
C ILE A 63 -0.47 -32.28 2.63
N PRO A 64 0.35 -31.27 2.98
CA PRO A 64 1.77 -31.46 3.25
C PRO A 64 2.01 -32.06 4.65
N THR A 65 3.00 -32.94 4.76
CA THR A 65 3.60 -33.31 6.04
C THR A 65 4.84 -32.47 6.31
N HIS A 66 4.88 -31.79 7.46
CA HIS A 66 5.99 -30.93 7.87
C HIS A 66 6.89 -31.59 8.90
N SER A 67 8.16 -31.16 8.94
CA SER A 67 9.18 -31.60 9.90
C SER A 67 9.44 -30.55 10.99
N HIS A 68 8.53 -29.59 11.11
CA HIS A 68 8.58 -28.49 12.07
C HIS A 68 7.14 -28.09 12.40
N PRO A 69 6.90 -27.49 13.59
CA PRO A 69 5.57 -27.02 13.95
C PRO A 69 5.10 -25.86 13.06
N PRO A 70 3.78 -25.63 13.00
CA PRO A 70 3.22 -24.46 12.33
C PRO A 70 3.62 -23.18 13.07
N ASN A 71 3.60 -22.05 12.35
CA ASN A 71 3.89 -20.74 12.93
C ASN A 71 2.83 -19.74 12.48
N ALA A 72 1.66 -19.81 13.11
CA ALA A 72 0.52 -18.95 12.85
C ALA A 72 0.88 -17.46 13.01
N ASP A 73 1.75 -17.11 13.96
CA ASP A 73 2.16 -15.72 14.14
C ASP A 73 2.92 -15.18 12.93
N LYS A 74 3.83 -15.98 12.36
CA LYS A 74 4.57 -15.60 11.16
C LYS A 74 3.63 -15.43 9.96
N VAL A 75 2.61 -16.28 9.86
CA VAL A 75 1.55 -16.18 8.86
C VAL A 75 0.77 -14.88 9.04
N ASN A 76 0.26 -14.61 10.24
CA ASN A 76 -0.54 -13.42 10.57
C ASN A 76 0.24 -12.12 10.33
N VAL A 77 1.51 -12.06 10.75
CA VAL A 77 2.39 -10.91 10.46
C VAL A 77 2.56 -10.72 8.95
N LYS A 78 2.67 -11.82 8.20
CA LYS A 78 2.84 -11.77 6.75
C LYS A 78 1.58 -11.28 6.05
N GLU A 79 0.41 -11.75 6.47
CA GLU A 79 -0.91 -11.31 6.00
C GLU A 79 -1.13 -9.82 6.29
N ALA A 80 -0.82 -9.37 7.52
CA ALA A 80 -0.94 -7.97 7.90
C ALA A 80 -0.07 -7.03 7.04
N ILE A 81 1.19 -7.42 6.77
CA ILE A 81 2.09 -6.65 5.91
C ILE A 81 1.61 -6.68 4.45
N ASP A 82 1.04 -7.78 3.97
CA ASP A 82 0.48 -7.85 2.62
C ASP A 82 -0.73 -6.93 2.48
N LYS A 83 -1.65 -6.95 3.46
CA LYS A 83 -2.80 -6.05 3.55
C LYS A 83 -2.35 -4.59 3.58
N LEU A 84 -1.33 -4.26 4.38
CA LEU A 84 -0.72 -2.92 4.42
C LEU A 84 -0.25 -2.46 3.02
N LYS A 85 0.41 -3.35 2.27
CA LYS A 85 0.88 -3.03 0.92
C LYS A 85 -0.26 -2.86 -0.06
N ASN A 86 -1.30 -3.69 0.03
CA ASN A 86 -2.45 -3.59 -0.86
C ASN A 86 -3.22 -2.29 -0.60
N GLU A 87 -3.45 -1.94 0.67
CA GLU A 87 -4.02 -0.65 1.05
C GLU A 87 -3.15 0.52 0.58
N ALA A 88 -1.82 0.41 0.70
CA ALA A 88 -0.91 1.47 0.27
C ALA A 88 -0.95 1.75 -1.25
N LYS A 89 -1.26 0.74 -2.08
CA LYS A 89 -1.41 0.90 -3.53
C LYS A 89 -2.66 1.67 -3.90
N THR A 90 -3.77 1.43 -3.20
CA THR A 90 -5.09 1.95 -3.58
C THR A 90 -5.49 3.20 -2.80
N SER A 91 -5.01 3.36 -1.57
CA SER A 91 -5.45 4.42 -0.66
C SER A 91 -4.63 5.70 -0.80
N CYS A 92 -5.33 6.83 -0.87
CA CYS A 92 -4.78 8.18 -0.77
C CYS A 92 -4.69 8.71 0.68
N GLU A 93 -5.01 7.89 1.70
CA GLU A 93 -4.97 8.34 3.09
C GLU A 93 -3.54 8.66 3.57
N PRO A 94 -3.39 9.50 4.62
CA PRO A 94 -2.09 9.70 5.26
C PRO A 94 -1.44 8.38 5.68
N THR A 95 -0.11 8.27 5.56
CA THR A 95 0.64 7.03 5.89
C THR A 95 0.30 6.52 7.30
N ARG A 96 0.17 7.44 8.27
CA ARG A 96 -0.16 7.10 9.66
C ARG A 96 -1.52 6.41 9.80
N ASN A 97 -2.51 6.81 9.00
CA ASN A 97 -3.86 6.25 9.05
C ASN A 97 -3.85 4.83 8.49
N VAL A 98 -3.16 4.62 7.36
CA VAL A 98 -2.96 3.29 6.77
C VAL A 98 -2.28 2.34 7.75
N VAL A 99 -1.22 2.79 8.44
CA VAL A 99 -0.55 1.96 9.46
C VAL A 99 -1.46 1.69 10.65
N SER A 100 -2.15 2.71 11.17
CA SER A 100 -3.06 2.60 12.32
C SER A 100 -4.19 1.61 12.07
N LYS A 101 -4.78 1.63 10.86
CA LYS A 101 -5.83 0.70 10.44
C LYS A 101 -5.37 -0.75 10.57
N ILE A 102 -4.20 -1.06 10.00
CA ILE A 102 -3.63 -2.42 10.06
C ILE A 102 -3.28 -2.85 11.49
N VAL A 103 -2.69 -1.96 12.29
CA VAL A 103 -2.34 -2.27 13.69
C VAL A 103 -3.58 -2.53 14.55
N SER A 104 -4.69 -1.85 14.25
CA SER A 104 -5.97 -2.02 14.96
C SER A 104 -6.70 -3.30 14.54
N ASP A 105 -6.51 -3.75 13.29
CA ASP A 105 -7.15 -4.95 12.74
C ASP A 105 -6.52 -6.27 13.23
N VAL A 106 -5.30 -6.24 13.78
CA VAL A 106 -4.57 -7.45 14.19
C VAL A 106 -4.66 -7.70 15.69
N SER A 107 -4.48 -8.96 16.10
CA SER A 107 -4.42 -9.33 17.52
C SER A 107 -3.21 -8.72 18.22
N LYS A 108 -3.31 -8.47 19.54
CA LYS A 108 -2.19 -7.96 20.36
C LYS A 108 -0.90 -8.78 20.24
N ILE A 109 -1.03 -10.10 20.15
CA ILE A 109 0.09 -11.03 19.98
C ILE A 109 0.79 -10.77 18.65
N THR A 110 0.02 -10.63 17.57
CA THR A 110 0.54 -10.29 16.25
C THR A 110 1.17 -8.89 16.25
N THR A 111 0.55 -7.90 16.91
CA THR A 111 1.09 -6.53 17.03
C THR A 111 2.48 -6.51 17.64
N SER A 112 2.73 -7.29 18.70
CA SER A 112 4.06 -7.38 19.32
C SER A 112 5.15 -7.97 18.42
N LYS A 113 4.75 -8.69 17.36
CA LYS A 113 5.64 -9.33 16.39
C LYS A 113 5.72 -8.56 15.06
N LEU A 114 4.97 -7.49 14.91
CA LEU A 114 5.06 -6.61 13.76
C LEU A 114 6.40 -5.84 13.76
N PRO A 115 6.90 -5.47 12.57
CA PRO A 115 7.96 -4.48 12.47
C PRO A 115 7.59 -3.15 13.16
N PRO A 116 8.58 -2.35 13.60
CA PRO A 116 8.32 -1.03 14.15
C PRO A 116 7.52 -0.13 13.21
N ILE A 117 6.73 0.78 13.79
CA ILE A 117 5.84 1.71 13.06
C ILE A 117 6.58 2.49 11.96
N ASP A 118 7.81 2.90 12.21
CA ASP A 118 8.62 3.62 11.22
C ASP A 118 8.94 2.76 9.99
N MET A 119 9.22 1.46 10.19
CA MET A 119 9.44 0.53 9.07
C MET A 119 8.15 0.26 8.30
N LEU A 120 7.00 0.17 8.99
CA LEU A 120 5.69 0.05 8.34
C LEU A 120 5.40 1.30 7.51
N SER A 121 5.65 2.49 8.07
CA SER A 121 5.49 3.76 7.39
C SER A 121 6.39 3.86 6.15
N GLN A 122 7.64 3.41 6.25
CA GLN A 122 8.55 3.37 5.11
C GLN A 122 8.08 2.34 4.06
N THR A 123 7.49 1.23 4.49
CA THR A 123 6.90 0.23 3.58
C THR A 123 5.73 0.82 2.79
N VAL A 124 4.85 1.58 3.43
CA VAL A 124 3.74 2.31 2.76
C VAL A 124 4.31 3.27 1.71
N ARG A 125 5.24 4.15 2.10
CA ARG A 125 5.87 5.13 1.20
C ARG A 125 6.54 4.49 -0.01
N ARG A 126 7.34 3.44 0.21
CA ARG A 126 8.02 2.70 -0.87
C ARG A 126 7.03 2.02 -1.80
N THR A 127 5.94 1.47 -1.27
CA THR A 127 4.90 0.82 -2.08
C THR A 127 4.19 1.85 -2.95
N ARG A 128 3.80 2.97 -2.36
CA ARG A 128 3.22 4.14 -3.05
C ARG A 128 4.10 4.64 -4.20
N ASN A 129 5.36 4.93 -3.93
CA ASN A 129 6.29 5.41 -4.95
C ASN A 129 6.52 4.41 -6.08
N LYS A 130 6.39 3.11 -5.81
CA LYS A 130 6.57 2.06 -6.82
C LYS A 130 5.37 1.89 -7.74
N TYR A 131 4.15 2.08 -7.23
CA TYR A 131 2.92 1.68 -7.94
C TYR A 131 2.03 2.83 -8.38
N ASN A 132 2.18 4.03 -7.81
CA ASN A 132 1.23 5.12 -8.04
C ASN A 132 1.78 6.20 -9.00
N ASP A 133 2.84 5.87 -9.74
CA ASP A 133 3.48 6.72 -10.77
C ASP A 133 3.54 8.21 -10.42
N TYR A 134 3.94 8.50 -9.17
CA TYR A 134 4.03 9.88 -8.71
C TYR A 134 5.14 10.59 -9.49
N PRO A 135 4.87 11.80 -10.03
CA PRO A 135 5.90 12.57 -10.71
C PRO A 135 7.03 12.86 -9.72
N THR A 136 8.27 12.74 -10.21
CA THR A 136 9.45 13.13 -9.44
C THR A 136 9.34 14.59 -9.05
N ASN A 137 9.70 14.92 -7.81
CA ASN A 137 9.71 16.31 -7.38
C ASN A 137 10.73 17.09 -8.23
N PRO A 138 10.32 18.17 -8.92
CA PRO A 138 11.22 18.94 -9.77
C PRO A 138 12.28 19.65 -8.93
N ILE A 139 13.39 20.02 -9.58
CA ILE A 139 14.48 20.78 -8.93
C ILE A 139 14.17 22.28 -8.96
N ASN A 140 13.62 22.76 -10.09
CA ASN A 140 13.25 24.17 -10.27
C ASN A 140 11.74 24.34 -10.38
N ILE A 141 11.26 25.50 -9.96
CA ILE A 141 9.83 25.85 -10.02
C ILE A 141 9.30 25.94 -11.46
N THR A 142 10.18 26.24 -12.42
CA THR A 142 9.89 26.27 -13.87
C THR A 142 9.59 24.89 -14.44
N ASP A 143 10.17 23.85 -13.84
CA ASP A 143 10.07 22.47 -14.31
C ASP A 143 8.87 21.74 -13.68
N LEU A 144 8.11 22.43 -12.82
CA LEU A 144 6.91 21.87 -12.18
C LEU A 144 5.78 21.74 -13.19
N ILE A 145 5.52 20.52 -13.62
CA ILE A 145 4.36 20.20 -14.46
C ILE A 145 3.34 19.51 -13.57
N LEU A 146 2.13 20.07 -13.50
CA LEU A 146 1.02 19.48 -12.75
C LEU A 146 0.15 18.65 -13.71
N PRO A 147 0.09 17.32 -13.54
CA PRO A 147 -0.87 16.47 -14.24
C PRO A 147 -2.32 16.93 -14.05
N ASP A 148 -3.16 16.74 -15.08
CA ASP A 148 -4.56 17.20 -15.06
C ASP A 148 -5.38 16.55 -13.94
N GLN A 149 -5.05 15.31 -13.57
CA GLN A 149 -5.66 14.62 -12.43
C GLN A 149 -5.51 15.36 -11.09
N TYR A 150 -4.50 16.24 -10.95
CA TYR A 150 -4.30 17.04 -9.74
C TYR A 150 -4.92 18.45 -9.82
N LYS A 151 -5.49 18.81 -10.98
CA LYS A 151 -6.15 20.11 -11.18
C LYS A 151 -7.64 20.06 -10.85
N VAL A 152 -8.18 18.88 -10.54
CA VAL A 152 -9.59 18.65 -10.25
C VAL A 152 -9.79 18.00 -8.89
N THR A 153 -10.96 18.18 -8.29
CA THR A 153 -11.36 17.45 -7.08
C THR A 153 -11.70 15.99 -7.40
N LYS A 154 -11.93 15.18 -6.36
CA LYS A 154 -12.39 13.79 -6.53
C LYS A 154 -13.73 13.65 -7.26
N THR A 155 -14.53 14.72 -7.29
CA THR A 155 -15.82 14.78 -8.00
C THR A 155 -15.68 15.38 -9.41
N GLY A 156 -14.46 15.68 -9.87
CA GLY A 156 -14.20 16.22 -11.20
C GLY A 156 -14.37 17.74 -11.33
N VAL A 157 -14.58 18.46 -10.22
CA VAL A 157 -14.72 19.93 -10.23
C VAL A 157 -13.34 20.58 -10.37
N PRO A 158 -13.16 21.64 -11.18
CA PRO A 158 -11.91 22.40 -11.23
C PRO A 158 -11.46 22.84 -9.84
N PHE A 159 -10.18 22.60 -9.53
CA PHE A 159 -9.60 22.85 -8.21
C PHE A 159 -8.33 23.71 -8.27
N LEU A 160 -7.48 23.55 -9.28
CA LEU A 160 -6.41 24.52 -9.54
C LEU A 160 -6.98 25.63 -10.43
N LEU A 161 -7.51 26.70 -9.84
CA LEU A 161 -8.14 27.78 -10.59
C LEU A 161 -7.13 28.77 -11.17
N HIS A 162 -6.04 29.04 -10.46
CA HIS A 162 -5.02 29.97 -10.94
C HIS A 162 -3.60 29.40 -10.77
N ASP A 163 -2.83 29.52 -11.85
CA ASP A 163 -1.41 29.20 -11.93
C ASP A 163 -0.67 30.44 -12.47
N ILE A 164 -0.25 31.29 -11.55
CA ILE A 164 0.32 32.60 -11.86
C ILE A 164 1.83 32.45 -11.97
N ASN A 165 2.37 32.71 -13.16
CA ASN A 165 3.81 32.66 -13.43
C ASN A 165 4.32 34.05 -13.86
N LYS A 166 5.11 34.70 -13.00
CA LYS A 166 5.67 36.04 -13.28
C LYS A 166 7.09 36.16 -12.72
N GLU A 167 8.03 36.61 -13.55
CA GLU A 167 9.41 36.92 -13.15
C GLU A 167 10.13 35.76 -12.41
N GLY A 168 9.92 34.52 -12.85
CA GLY A 168 10.49 33.33 -12.21
C GLY A 168 9.85 32.94 -10.88
N LYS A 169 8.79 33.64 -10.45
CA LYS A 169 7.96 33.28 -9.31
C LYS A 169 6.66 32.65 -9.80
N ARG A 170 6.26 31.55 -9.15
CA ARG A 170 5.01 30.86 -9.43
C ARG A 170 4.14 30.82 -8.19
N SER A 171 2.85 31.12 -8.35
CA SER A 171 1.84 30.98 -7.31
C SER A 171 0.72 30.10 -7.81
N LEU A 172 0.39 29.07 -7.04
CA LEU A 172 -0.70 28.14 -7.32
C LEU A 172 -1.85 28.42 -6.36
N ILE A 173 -3.05 28.65 -6.88
CA ILE A 173 -4.25 28.89 -6.09
C ILE A 173 -5.19 27.71 -6.29
N PHE A 174 -5.32 26.92 -5.22
CA PHE A 174 -6.21 25.77 -5.18
C PHE A 174 -7.50 26.12 -4.44
N THR A 175 -8.61 26.17 -5.16
CA THR A 175 -9.95 26.43 -4.62
C THR A 175 -11.02 26.03 -5.65
N THR A 176 -12.30 26.15 -5.33
CA THR A 176 -13.42 25.96 -6.27
C THR A 176 -14.17 27.28 -6.45
N GLU A 177 -14.97 27.40 -7.52
CA GLU A 177 -15.84 28.59 -7.71
C GLU A 177 -16.76 28.78 -6.50
N ASN A 178 -17.41 27.71 -6.03
CA ASN A 178 -18.24 27.77 -4.82
C ASN A 178 -17.49 28.32 -3.60
N ASN A 179 -16.22 27.95 -3.41
CA ASN A 179 -15.42 28.49 -2.29
C ASN A 179 -15.14 29.99 -2.47
N LEU A 180 -14.97 30.47 -3.71
CA LEU A 180 -14.81 31.89 -4.00
C LEU A 180 -16.12 32.65 -3.77
N ASP A 181 -17.27 32.06 -4.14
CA ASP A 181 -18.59 32.64 -3.87
C ASP A 181 -18.79 32.79 -2.35
N PHE A 182 -18.53 31.72 -1.59
CA PHE A 182 -18.57 31.78 -0.12
C PHE A 182 -17.64 32.83 0.46
N LEU A 183 -16.41 32.97 -0.07
CA LEU A 183 -15.50 34.03 0.35
C LEU A 183 -16.05 35.42 0.02
N SER A 184 -16.63 35.61 -1.17
CA SER A 184 -17.15 36.90 -1.63
C SER A 184 -18.38 37.37 -0.83
N GLU A 185 -19.20 36.42 -0.36
CA GLU A 185 -20.39 36.67 0.46
C GLU A 185 -20.07 36.80 1.95
N SER A 186 -18.86 36.46 2.38
CA SER A 186 -18.47 36.48 3.79
C SER A 186 -17.94 37.86 4.20
N ASP A 187 -18.54 38.44 5.25
CA ASP A 187 -18.12 39.74 5.81
C ASP A 187 -16.75 39.70 6.51
N VAL A 188 -16.31 38.53 6.98
CA VAL A 188 -15.09 38.35 7.76
C VAL A 188 -14.27 37.18 7.24
N TRP A 189 -13.00 37.43 6.94
CA TRP A 189 -12.05 36.40 6.52
C TRP A 189 -11.04 36.13 7.64
N MET A 190 -10.89 34.85 8.00
CA MET A 190 -9.84 34.39 8.90
C MET A 190 -8.85 33.55 8.11
N ALA A 191 -7.58 33.96 8.10
CA ALA A 191 -6.51 33.26 7.39
C ALA A 191 -5.32 33.03 8.32
N ASP A 192 -4.73 31.84 8.24
CA ASP A 192 -3.50 31.46 8.94
C ASP A 192 -2.50 30.84 7.95
N GLY A 193 -1.20 31.04 8.20
CA GLY A 193 -0.12 30.61 7.33
C GLY A 193 0.71 29.48 7.94
N THR A 194 0.60 28.26 7.39
CA THR A 194 1.45 27.13 7.76
C THR A 194 2.72 27.04 6.89
N PHE A 195 3.71 27.88 7.17
CA PHE A 195 4.97 27.94 6.41
C PHE A 195 5.88 26.70 6.58
N LYS A 196 5.73 25.95 7.68
CA LYS A 196 6.53 24.73 7.96
C LYS A 196 6.29 23.60 6.94
N SER A 197 5.19 23.66 6.19
CA SER A 197 4.77 22.63 5.24
C SER A 197 4.95 23.05 3.78
N VAL A 198 5.51 24.24 3.52
CA VAL A 198 5.73 24.75 2.17
C VAL A 198 6.85 23.93 1.51
N PRO A 199 6.64 23.40 0.29
CA PRO A 199 7.70 22.72 -0.44
C PRO A 199 8.89 23.68 -0.67
N PRO A 200 10.14 23.18 -0.64
CA PRO A 200 11.33 24.04 -0.85
C PRO A 200 11.29 24.84 -2.16
N LEU A 201 10.55 24.37 -3.16
CA LEU A 201 10.34 25.06 -4.44
C LEU A 201 9.56 26.37 -4.33
N PHE A 202 8.77 26.55 -3.28
CA PHE A 202 7.93 27.73 -3.03
C PHE A 202 8.35 28.49 -1.76
N SER A 203 9.48 28.11 -1.16
CA SER A 203 10.02 28.73 0.06
C SER A 203 10.93 29.92 -0.26
#